data_AF-A0A0M9X6W9-F1
#
_entry.id   AF-A0A0M9X6W9-F1
#
_cell.length_a   1.000
_cell.length_b   1.000
_cell.length_c   1.000
_cell.angle_alpha   90.00
_cell.angle_beta   90.00
_cell.angle_gamma   90.00
#
_symmetry.space_group_name_H-M   'P 1'
#
loop_
_entity.id
_entity.type
_entity.pdbx_description
1 polymer ?
#
loop_
_entity_poly.entity_id
_entity_poly.type
_entity_poly.pdbx_seq_one_letter_code
_entity_poly.pdbx_strand_id
1 'polypeptide(L)'
;MEGHESARKRGKTIGGAGVTDGDMLSMALHLREQEMSLRDIANRLVITTGKKKGQHPSPATVMRMLREHDEQRASMAEGARPASIP
;
A
#
# COMPACT_ATOMS: atom_id res chain seq x y z
N MET A 1 22.71 -11.56 16.88
CA MET A 1 21.43 -11.89 16.22
C MET A 1 20.39 -11.04 16.92
N GLU A 2 20.24 -9.79 16.50
CA GLU A 2 19.39 -8.75 17.12
C GLU A 2 19.03 -7.81 15.95
N GLY A 3 17.81 -7.40 15.68
CA GLY A 3 16.64 -7.32 16.52
C GLY A 3 15.94 -6.00 16.19
N HIS A 4 15.08 -5.98 15.16
CA HIS A 4 13.89 -5.13 15.13
C HIS A 4 14.09 -3.60 14.99
N GLU A 5 15.20 -3.13 14.44
CA GLU A 5 15.44 -1.69 14.30
C GLU A 5 15.04 -1.16 12.90
N SER A 6 13.85 -0.55 12.79
CA SER A 6 13.57 0.62 11.91
C SER A 6 12.08 0.97 11.77
N ALA A 7 11.18 0.34 12.51
CA ALA A 7 9.76 0.75 12.60
C ALA A 7 9.54 2.15 13.26
N ARG A 8 10.57 2.99 13.37
CA ARG A 8 10.48 4.31 14.01
C ARG A 8 11.24 5.38 13.22
N LYS A 9 10.55 6.07 12.31
CA LYS A 9 10.58 7.55 12.30
C LYS A 9 9.52 8.12 11.36
N ARG A 10 8.62 8.91 11.95
CA ARG A 10 7.56 9.75 11.37
C ARG A 10 6.25 9.04 10.97
N GLY A 11 5.48 8.72 12.00
CA GLY A 11 4.25 9.44 12.33
C GLY A 11 3.08 9.35 11.33
N LYS A 12 2.03 8.66 11.75
CA LYS A 12 0.67 8.67 11.17
C LYS A 12 0.45 7.84 9.89
N THR A 13 1.17 6.73 9.72
CA THR A 13 0.72 5.67 8.81
C THR A 13 -0.14 4.70 9.61
N ILE A 14 -1.47 4.85 9.54
CA ILE A 14 -2.41 3.93 10.19
C ILE A 14 -2.27 2.56 9.49
N GLY A 15 -1.46 1.69 10.07
CA GLY A 15 -1.54 0.23 9.92
C GLY A 15 -1.25 -0.34 8.52
N GLY A 16 0.02 -0.57 8.20
CA GLY A 16 0.37 -1.42 7.07
C GLY A 16 1.87 -1.58 6.90
N ALA A 17 2.49 -2.41 7.74
CA ALA A 17 3.88 -2.76 7.57
C ALA A 17 4.08 -3.54 6.25
N GLY A 18 4.83 -2.97 5.32
CA GLY A 18 5.82 -3.74 4.56
C GLY A 18 5.49 -4.14 3.13
N VAL A 19 4.58 -3.48 2.41
CA VAL A 19 4.45 -3.71 0.97
C VAL A 19 4.52 -2.39 0.23
N THR A 20 5.76 -2.00 -0.04
CA THR A 20 6.16 -0.92 -0.95
C THR A 20 5.78 0.50 -0.53
N ASP A 21 6.58 1.44 -1.01
CA ASP A 21 6.60 2.84 -0.60
C ASP A 21 5.22 3.50 -0.70
N GLY A 22 4.90 4.41 0.22
CA GLY A 22 3.64 5.16 0.18
C GLY A 22 3.40 5.86 -1.17
N ASP A 23 4.47 6.39 -1.77
CA ASP A 23 4.45 6.99 -3.11
C ASP A 23 4.08 5.97 -4.20
N MET A 24 4.55 4.73 -4.06
CA MET A 24 4.27 3.65 -5.02
C MET A 24 2.80 3.21 -4.94
N LEU A 25 2.22 3.16 -3.74
CA LEU A 25 0.80 2.86 -3.54
C LEU A 25 -0.09 3.96 -4.14
N SER A 26 0.22 5.24 -3.89
CA SER A 26 -0.52 6.36 -4.48
C SER A 26 -0.51 6.31 -6.01
N MET A 27 0.65 6.02 -6.61
CA MET A 27 0.75 5.87 -8.07
C MET A 27 -0.04 4.65 -8.58
N ALA A 28 -0.02 3.53 -7.85
CA ALA A 28 -0.76 2.33 -8.23
C ALA A 28 -2.28 2.55 -8.23
N LEU A 29 -2.79 3.30 -7.24
CA LEU A 29 -4.19 3.68 -7.15
C LEU A 29 -4.58 4.60 -8.32
N HIS A 30 -3.76 5.61 -8.61
CA HIS A 30 -4.00 6.51 -9.74
C HIS A 30 -4.05 5.78 -11.09
N LEU A 31 -3.14 4.83 -11.32
CA LEU A 31 -3.12 4.03 -12.55
C LEU A 31 -4.31 3.05 -12.62
N ARG A 32 -4.79 2.54 -11.48
CA ARG A 32 -6.02 1.74 -11.41
C ARG A 32 -7.24 2.57 -11.79
N GLU A 33 -7.32 3.83 -11.36
CA GLU A 33 -8.41 4.74 -11.72
C GLU A 33 -8.45 5.05 -13.23
N GLN A 34 -7.32 4.89 -13.93
CA GLN A 34 -7.24 4.96 -15.39
C GLN A 34 -7.63 3.64 -16.09
N GLU A 35 -8.25 2.70 -15.37
CA GLU A 35 -8.67 1.38 -15.87
C GLU A 35 -7.54 0.53 -16.46
N MET A 36 -6.29 0.79 -16.06
CA MET A 36 -5.14 0.04 -16.55
C MET A 36 -5.11 -1.40 -16.02
N SER A 37 -4.56 -2.31 -16.82
CA SER A 37 -4.36 -3.70 -16.37
C SER A 37 -3.32 -3.78 -15.26
N LEU A 38 -3.43 -4.77 -14.37
CA LEU A 38 -2.45 -5.01 -13.30
C LEU A 38 -1.02 -5.19 -13.83
N ARG A 39 -0.87 -5.74 -15.04
CA ARG A 39 0.43 -5.92 -15.70
C ARG A 39 1.02 -4.58 -16.14
N ASP A 40 0.19 -3.70 -16.71
CA ASP A 40 0.65 -2.39 -17.15
C ASP A 40 0.96 -1.48 -15.96
N ILE A 41 0.17 -1.58 -14.89
CA ILE A 41 0.44 -0.92 -13.62
C ILE A 41 1.81 -1.39 -13.08
N ALA A 42 2.04 -2.69 -13.02
CA ALA A 42 3.32 -3.26 -12.56
C ALA A 42 4.52 -2.73 -13.36
N ASN A 43 4.40 -2.62 -14.69
CA ASN A 43 5.45 -2.10 -15.56
C ASN A 43 5.69 -0.59 -15.42
N ARG A 44 4.69 0.17 -14.97
CA ARG A 44 4.83 1.63 -14.74
C ARG A 44 5.32 1.98 -13.34
N LEU A 45 5.18 1.06 -12.39
CA LEU A 45 5.66 1.23 -11.03
C LEU A 45 7.14 0.87 -10.93
N VAL A 46 7.88 1.63 -10.13
CA VAL A 46 9.27 1.33 -9.78
C VAL A 46 9.38 1.34 -8.27
N ILE A 47 9.95 0.29 -7.70
CA ILE A 47 10.20 0.19 -6.27
C ILE A 47 11.25 1.25 -5.90
N THR A 48 10.93 2.17 -4.99
CA THR A 48 11.83 3.29 -4.65
C THR A 48 12.69 3.01 -3.42
N THR A 49 12.35 2.01 -2.60
CA THR A 49 13.14 1.61 -1.42
C THR A 49 13.45 0.11 -1.30
N GLY A 50 14.28 -0.22 -0.31
CA GLY A 50 14.63 -1.59 0.04
C GLY A 50 15.58 -2.28 -0.94
N LYS A 51 15.74 -3.60 -0.76
CA LYS A 51 16.67 -4.44 -1.52
C LYS A 51 16.32 -4.56 -3.02
N LYS A 52 15.08 -4.25 -3.38
CA LYS A 52 14.56 -4.33 -4.76
C LYS A 52 14.37 -2.97 -5.42
N LYS A 53 15.01 -1.92 -4.88
CA LYS A 53 14.96 -0.57 -5.45
C LYS A 53 15.35 -0.58 -6.93
N GLY A 54 14.62 0.18 -7.74
CA GLY A 54 14.81 0.30 -9.19
C GLY A 54 14.20 -0.84 -10.01
N GLN A 55 13.57 -1.83 -9.39
CA GLN A 55 12.87 -2.91 -10.09
C GLN A 55 11.37 -2.67 -10.15
N HIS A 56 10.71 -3.28 -11.14
CA HIS A 56 9.26 -3.30 -11.24
C HIS A 56 8.67 -4.35 -10.28
N PRO A 57 7.58 -4.02 -9.56
CA PRO A 57 6.84 -5.01 -8.80
C PRO A 57 6.23 -6.06 -9.73
N SER A 58 5.97 -7.26 -9.24
CA SER A 58 5.20 -8.24 -10.01
C SER A 58 3.70 -7.85 -9.98
N PRO A 59 2.90 -8.31 -10.96
CA PRO A 59 1.44 -8.10 -10.92
C PRO A 59 0.78 -8.65 -9.64
N ALA A 60 1.32 -9.74 -9.08
CA ALA A 60 0.85 -10.30 -7.81
C ALA A 60 1.13 -9.36 -6.63
N THR A 61 2.30 -8.69 -6.61
CA THR A 61 2.61 -7.67 -5.62
C THR A 61 1.66 -6.48 -5.72
N VAL A 62 1.35 -6.02 -6.94
CA VAL A 62 0.39 -4.93 -7.16
C VAL A 62 -1.00 -5.31 -6.65
N MET A 63 -1.48 -6.52 -6.96
CA MET A 63 -2.77 -7.01 -6.48
C MET A 63 -2.83 -7.06 -4.95
N ARG A 64 -1.79 -7.60 -4.30
CA ARG A 64 -1.71 -7.66 -2.84
C ARG A 64 -1.74 -6.27 -2.22
N MET A 65 -0.93 -5.35 -2.75
CA MET A 65 -0.85 -3.97 -2.26
C MET A 65 -2.21 -3.24 -2.37
N LEU A 66 -2.89 -3.36 -3.52
CA LEU A 66 -4.21 -2.76 -3.72
C LEU A 66 -5.25 -3.37 -2.78
N ARG A 67 -5.21 -4.70 -2.58
CA ARG A 67 -6.11 -5.41 -1.68
C ARG A 67 -5.92 -5.01 -0.22
N GLU A 68 -4.67 -4.98 0.26
CA GLU A 68 -4.35 -4.58 1.63
C GLU A 68 -4.82 -3.14 1.90
N HIS A 69 -4.66 -2.24 0.93
CA HIS A 69 -5.18 -0.88 1.01
C HIS A 69 -6.72 -0.84 1.07
N ASP A 70 -7.40 -1.61 0.22
CA ASP A 70 -8.87 -1.65 0.21
C ASP A 70 -9.42 -2.25 1.52
N GLU A 71 -8.80 -3.31 2.06
CA GLU A 71 -9.14 -3.91 3.35
C GLU A 71 -8.91 -2.92 4.51
N GLN A 72 -7.82 -2.15 4.47
CA GLN A 72 -7.56 -1.10 5.46
C GLN A 72 -8.59 0.03 5.37
N ARG A 73 -8.90 0.51 4.16
CA ARG A 73 -9.94 1.53 3.96
C ARG A 73 -11.30 1.06 4.45
N ALA A 74 -11.67 -0.19 4.18
CA ALA A 74 -12.90 -0.78 4.67
C ALA A 74 -12.90 -0.86 6.21
N SER A 75 -11.79 -1.29 6.81
CA SER A 75 -11.64 -1.36 8.28
C SER A 75 -11.74 0.01 8.95
N MET A 76 -11.18 1.06 8.33
CA MET A 76 -11.28 2.43 8.81
C MET A 76 -12.70 3.01 8.68
N ALA A 77 -13.40 2.67 7.59
CA ALA A 77 -14.79 3.07 7.40
C ALA A 77 -15.74 2.37 8.39
N GLU A 78 -15.49 1.09 8.71
CA GLU A 78 -16.25 0.32 9.70
C GLU A 78 -16.15 0.93 11.10
N GLY A 79 -14.95 1.35 11.51
CA GLY A 79 -14.72 2.01 12.80
C GLY A 79 -15.22 3.46 12.89
N ALA A 80 -15.61 4.06 11.76
CA ALA A 80 -16.13 5.43 11.69
C ALA A 80 -17.66 5.53 11.74
N ARG A 81 -18.37 4.39 11.89
CA ARG A 81 -19.83 4.40 12.09
C ARG A 81 -20.14 5.15 13.40
N PRO A 82 -20.81 6.32 13.36
CA PRO A 82 -21.21 6.97 14.59
C PRO A 82 -22.18 6.05 15.32
N ALA A 83 -21.88 5.75 16.59
CA ALA A 83 -22.78 5.01 17.45
C ALA A 83 -24.16 5.67 17.37
N SER A 84 -25.17 4.93 16.91
CA SER A 84 -26.57 5.33 17.08
C SER A 84 -26.79 5.58 18.57
N ILE A 85 -26.98 6.84 18.93
CA ILE A 85 -27.43 7.24 20.25
C ILE A 85 -28.93 6.90 20.29
N PRO A 86 -29.41 6.07 21.23
CA PRO A 86 -30.82 5.69 21.35
C PRO A 86 -31.73 6.86 21.71
#